data_AF-A0A0C2D8R2-F1
#
_entry.id   AF-A0A0C2D8R2-F1
#
_cell.length_a   1.000
_cell.length_b   1.000
_cell.length_c   1.000
_cell.angle_alpha   90.00
_cell.angle_beta   90.00
_cell.angle_gamma   90.00
#
_symmetry.space_group_name_H-M   'P 1'
#
loop_
_entity.id
_entity.type
_entity.pdbx_description
1 polymer ?
#
loop_
_entity_poly.entity_id
_entity_poly.type
_entity_poly.pdbx_seq_one_letter_code
_entity_poly.pdbx_strand_id
1 'polypeptide(L)'
;MRLRSHGGLSLNHARSGRLRGGEDMTCPICHKTVPSDEADVHLVMCLTRPKITYNDDVLTEDKGECSICLEEMLTGAVIARLPCLCIYHKHLFIINMG
;
A
#
# COMPACT_ATOMS: atom_id res chain seq x y z
N MET A 1 -37.14 4.88 45.47
CA MET A 1 -36.58 3.59 44.98
C MET A 1 -35.49 3.87 43.95
N ARG A 2 -34.40 3.09 44.00
CA ARG A 2 -33.30 3.00 43.03
C ARG A 2 -33.84 2.70 41.61
N LEU A 3 -33.16 3.06 40.53
CA LEU A 3 -32.07 2.26 39.95
C LEU A 3 -31.06 3.12 39.16
N ARG A 4 -29.79 3.04 39.59
CA ARG A 4 -28.59 3.40 38.82
C ARG A 4 -28.08 2.13 38.14
N SER A 5 -27.80 2.21 36.85
CA SER A 5 -27.28 1.16 35.96
C SER A 5 -26.70 1.91 34.75
N HIS A 6 -25.50 1.72 34.19
CA HIS A 6 -24.30 0.92 34.47
C HIS A 6 -23.09 1.80 34.07
N GLY A 7 -21.98 1.76 34.83
CA GLY A 7 -20.76 1.16 34.27
C GLY A 7 -19.70 2.15 33.76
N GLY A 8 -19.42 3.23 34.49
CA GLY A 8 -18.23 4.06 34.28
C GLY A 8 -17.05 3.49 35.06
N LEU A 9 -16.44 2.41 34.56
CA LEU A 9 -15.09 2.02 34.98
C LEU A 9 -14.15 2.44 33.88
N SER A 10 -13.56 3.62 34.07
CA SER A 10 -12.36 4.06 33.36
C SER A 10 -11.31 3.00 33.57
N LEU A 11 -11.22 2.06 32.64
CA LEU A 11 -10.15 1.09 32.61
C LEU A 11 -8.93 1.88 32.17
N ASN A 12 -8.21 2.39 33.17
CA ASN A 12 -6.84 2.81 33.04
C ASN A 12 -6.03 1.56 32.68
N HIS A 13 -6.11 1.12 31.42
CA HIS A 13 -5.01 0.39 30.83
C HIS A 13 -3.87 1.40 30.75
N ALA A 14 -3.16 1.50 31.87
CA ALA A 14 -1.78 1.92 31.91
C ALA A 14 -1.11 1.22 30.72
N ARG A 15 -0.83 1.98 29.67
CA ARG A 15 0.04 1.53 28.58
C ARG A 15 1.41 1.40 29.22
N SER A 16 1.61 0.19 29.73
CA SER A 16 2.85 -0.39 30.18
C SER A 16 3.99 0.16 29.32
N GLY A 17 4.99 0.74 29.99
CA GLY A 17 6.14 1.34 29.34
C GLY A 17 6.76 0.36 28.34
N ARG A 18 6.77 0.73 27.06
CA ARG A 18 7.72 0.17 26.10
C ARG A 18 8.99 0.98 26.21
N LEU A 19 9.90 0.52 27.06
CA LEU A 19 11.32 0.78 26.90
C LEU A 19 11.78 -0.03 25.68
N ARG A 20 12.51 0.63 24.76
CA ARG A 20 13.00 0.16 23.44
C ARG A 20 11.99 0.29 22.30
N GLY A 21 11.76 1.52 21.84
CA GLY A 21 11.52 1.74 20.41
C GLY A 21 12.87 1.96 19.76
N GLY A 22 13.24 1.15 18.77
CA GLY A 22 14.35 1.53 17.89
C GLY A 22 14.03 2.88 17.24
N GLU A 23 15.04 3.59 16.77
CA GLU A 23 14.83 4.75 15.91
C GLU A 23 14.25 4.26 14.58
N ASP A 24 13.23 4.94 14.06
CA ASP A 24 12.68 4.65 12.74
C ASP A 24 13.83 4.62 11.71
N MET A 25 13.86 3.60 10.85
CA MET A 25 14.96 3.41 9.92
C MET A 25 14.63 3.99 8.54
N THR A 26 15.61 4.59 7.87
CA THR A 26 15.45 4.96 6.46
C THR A 26 15.84 3.78 5.58
N CYS A 27 14.91 3.28 4.78
CA CYS A 27 15.18 2.17 3.86
C CYS A 27 16.24 2.56 2.82
N PRO A 28 17.34 1.81 2.68
CA PRO A 28 18.40 2.12 1.71
C PRO A 28 17.98 1.87 0.25
N ILE A 29 16.83 1.24 0.03
CA ILE A 29 16.35 0.84 -1.31
C ILE A 29 15.36 1.86 -1.87
N CYS A 30 14.43 2.34 -1.04
CA CYS A 30 13.38 3.27 -1.47
C CYS A 30 13.42 4.63 -0.73
N HIS A 31 14.36 4.82 0.19
CA HIS A 31 14.56 6.03 1.00
C HIS A 31 13.36 6.45 1.86
N LYS A 32 12.36 5.58 2.06
CA LYS A 32 11.24 5.82 2.98
C LYS A 32 11.65 5.54 4.41
N THR A 33 11.13 6.34 5.35
CA THR A 33 11.24 6.08 6.79
C THR A 33 10.26 4.99 7.20
N VAL A 34 10.74 4.00 7.94
CA VAL A 34 10.00 2.78 8.32
C VAL A 34 10.09 2.60 9.83
N PRO A 35 8.98 2.29 10.52
CA PRO A 35 9.00 1.93 11.94
C PRO A 35 9.98 0.77 12.20
N SER A 36 10.76 0.83 13.28
CA SER A 36 11.79 -0.18 13.52
C SER A 36 11.25 -1.60 13.69
N ASP A 37 9.99 -1.77 14.12
CA ASP A 37 9.32 -3.07 14.22
C ASP A 37 8.80 -3.61 12.88
N GLU A 38 8.74 -2.77 11.83
CA GLU A 38 8.38 -3.16 10.46
C GLU A 38 9.58 -3.19 9.50
N ALA A 39 10.75 -2.77 9.97
CA ALA A 39 12.00 -2.65 9.22
C ALA A 39 12.35 -3.91 8.40
N ASP A 40 12.38 -5.07 9.04
CA ASP A 40 12.76 -6.33 8.39
C ASP A 40 11.80 -6.72 7.26
N VAL A 41 10.49 -6.59 7.52
CA VAL A 41 9.45 -6.89 6.54
C VAL A 41 9.55 -5.95 5.35
N HIS A 42 9.73 -4.65 5.60
CA HIS A 42 9.91 -3.66 4.56
C HIS A 42 11.15 -3.92 3.71
N LEU A 43 12.27 -4.29 4.33
CA LEU A 43 13.52 -4.59 3.63
C LEU A 43 13.35 -5.81 2.72
N VAL A 44 12.73 -6.89 3.22
CA VAL A 44 12.43 -8.07 2.39
C VAL A 44 11.57 -7.66 1.20
N MET A 45 10.47 -6.93 1.42
CA MET A 45 9.59 -6.46 0.35
C MET A 45 10.33 -5.57 -0.66
N CYS A 46 11.17 -4.64 -0.20
CA CYS A 46 11.91 -3.74 -1.09
C CYS A 46 13.03 -4.45 -1.87
N LEU A 47 13.76 -5.38 -1.25
CA LEU A 47 14.82 -6.15 -1.91
C LEU A 47 14.26 -7.14 -2.93
N THR A 48 13.11 -7.73 -2.61
CA THR A 48 12.44 -8.73 -3.45
C THR A 48 11.46 -8.12 -4.44
N ARG A 49 11.33 -6.79 -4.51
CA ARG A 49 10.43 -6.12 -5.45
C ARG A 49 10.71 -6.64 -6.86
N PRO A 50 9.75 -7.34 -7.49
CA PRO A 50 9.99 -7.94 -8.78
C PRO A 50 10.20 -6.84 -9.80
N LYS A 51 11.19 -7.01 -10.68
CA LYS A 51 11.29 -6.18 -11.89
C LYS A 51 10.16 -6.59 -12.82
N ILE A 52 9.03 -5.92 -12.72
CA ILE A 52 7.87 -6.22 -13.56
C ILE A 52 8.10 -5.64 -14.96
N THR A 53 8.19 -6.50 -15.96
CA THR A 53 8.15 -6.10 -17.36
C THR A 53 6.70 -5.86 -17.78
N TYR A 54 6.47 -4.85 -18.61
CA TYR A 54 5.16 -4.56 -19.20
C TYR A 54 5.36 -3.97 -20.60
N ASN A 55 4.31 -4.05 -21.41
CA ASN A 55 4.26 -3.37 -22.69
C ASN A 55 3.45 -2.08 -22.55
N ASP A 56 3.91 -1.03 -23.22
CA ASP A 56 3.13 0.18 -23.45
C ASP A 56 2.13 -0.09 -24.57
N ASP A 57 0.86 0.20 -24.31
CA ASP A 57 -0.23 -0.03 -25.26
C ASP A 57 -1.29 1.08 -25.16
N VAL A 58 -2.13 1.19 -26.19
CA VAL A 58 -3.25 2.14 -26.23
C VAL A 58 -4.55 1.37 -26.39
N LEU A 59 -5.52 1.64 -25.53
CA LEU A 59 -6.82 0.97 -25.61
C LEU A 59 -7.54 1.34 -26.92
N THR A 60 -8.03 0.32 -27.62
CA THR A 60 -8.83 0.46 -28.85
C THR A 60 -10.34 0.49 -28.58
N GLU A 61 -10.74 0.16 -27.36
CA GLU A 61 -12.13 0.18 -26.89
C GLU A 61 -12.12 0.39 -25.36
N ASP A 62 -13.25 0.84 -24.82
CA ASP A 62 -13.41 1.06 -23.39
C ASP A 62 -13.28 -0.27 -22.64
N LYS A 63 -12.61 -0.20 -21.49
CA LYS A 63 -12.46 -1.27 -20.53
C LYS A 63 -13.08 -0.82 -19.21
N GLY A 64 -13.31 -1.78 -18.32
CA GLY A 64 -13.80 -1.49 -16.98
C GLY A 64 -12.82 -0.64 -16.17
N GLU A 65 -12.90 -0.72 -14.85
CA GLU A 65 -12.11 0.14 -13.97
C GLU A 65 -10.68 -0.40 -13.78
N CYS A 66 -9.72 0.51 -13.70
CA CYS A 66 -8.36 0.16 -13.32
C CYS A 66 -8.34 -0.24 -11.84
N SER A 67 -7.90 -1.46 -11.50
CA SER A 67 -7.92 -1.94 -10.11
C SER A 67 -6.90 -1.27 -9.16
N ILE A 68 -6.12 -0.30 -9.66
CA ILE A 68 -5.18 0.51 -8.86
C ILE A 68 -5.82 1.84 -8.45
N CYS A 69 -6.33 2.63 -9.40
CA CYS A 69 -6.95 3.93 -9.10
C CYS A 69 -8.46 3.90 -9.01
N LEU A 70 -9.10 2.79 -9.40
CA LEU A 70 -10.56 2.64 -9.47
C LEU A 70 -11.23 3.63 -10.45
N GLU A 71 -10.49 4.14 -11.43
CA GLU A 71 -11.00 4.99 -12.50
C GLU A 71 -11.28 4.18 -13.76
N GLU A 72 -12.24 4.63 -14.58
CA GLU A 72 -12.59 4.01 -15.86
C GLU A 72 -11.43 4.06 -16.86
N MET A 73 -11.24 2.97 -17.61
CA MET A 73 -10.21 2.87 -18.65
C MET A 73 -10.84 3.06 -20.02
N LEU A 74 -10.83 4.29 -20.52
CA LEU A 74 -11.46 4.65 -21.78
C LEU A 74 -10.57 4.37 -23.00
N THR A 75 -11.21 4.23 -24.16
CA THR A 75 -10.56 4.15 -25.47
C THR A 75 -9.58 5.30 -25.66
N GLY A 76 -8.39 5.00 -26.18
CA GLY A 76 -7.30 5.97 -26.35
C GLY A 76 -6.43 6.17 -25.11
N ALA A 77 -6.76 5.58 -23.96
CA ALA A 77 -5.91 5.63 -22.78
C ALA A 77 -4.60 4.84 -22.99
N VAL A 78 -3.49 5.41 -22.51
CA VAL A 78 -2.19 4.74 -22.48
C VAL A 78 -2.11 3.83 -21.25
N ILE A 79 -1.90 2.54 -21.49
CA ILE A 79 -1.90 1.51 -20.46
C ILE A 79 -0.56 0.77 -20.40
N ALA A 80 -0.27 0.22 -19.24
CA ALA A 80 0.75 -0.81 -19.04
C ALA A 80 0.07 -2.18 -19.06
N ARG A 81 0.49 -3.06 -19.98
CA ARG A 81 0.00 -4.44 -20.09
C ARG A 81 1.06 -5.40 -19.56
N LEU A 82 0.73 -6.13 -18.50
CA LEU A 82 1.64 -7.12 -17.91
C LEU A 82 1.62 -8.44 -18.72
N PRO A 83 2.61 -9.32 -18.55
CA PRO A 83 2.64 -10.66 -19.15
C PRO A 83 1.42 -11.53 -18.79
N CYS A 84 0.79 -11.28 -17.64
CA CYS A 84 -0.47 -11.92 -17.22
C CYS A 84 -1.71 -11.32 -17.89
N LEU A 85 -1.55 -10.37 -18.82
CA LEU A 85 -2.58 -9.65 -19.55
C LEU A 85 -3.40 -8.64 -18.73
N CYS A 86 -3.13 -8.50 -17.43
CA CYS A 86 -3.67 -7.40 -16.63
C CYS A 86 -3.25 -6.05 -17.22
N ILE A 87 -4.19 -5.11 -17.25
CA ILE A 87 -4.01 -3.76 -17.78
C ILE A 87 -4.21 -2.72 -16.69
N TYR A 88 -3.38 -1.69 -16.71
CA TYR A 88 -3.43 -0.59 -15.76
C TYR A 88 -3.10 0.73 -16.45
N HIS A 89 -3.56 1.85 -15.91
CA HIS A 89 -3.07 3.15 -16.33
C HIS A 89 -1.54 3.23 -16.14
N LYS A 90 -0.80 3.52 -17.22
CA LYS A 90 0.67 3.45 -17.23
C LYS A 90 1.32 4.29 -16.13
N HIS A 91 0.84 5.52 -15.94
CA HIS A 91 1.38 6.42 -14.91
C HIS A 91 1.24 5.84 -13.50
N LEU A 92 0.11 5.19 -13.22
CA LEU A 92 -0.21 4.64 -11.92
C LEU A 92 0.50 3.31 -11.65
N PHE A 93 0.74 2.53 -12.70
CA PHE A 93 1.49 1.29 -12.62
C PHE A 93 2.92 1.54 -12.14
N ILE A 94 3.62 2.53 -12.70
CA ILE A 94 5.01 2.84 -12.36
C ILE A 94 5.14 3.33 -10.92
N ILE A 95 4.22 4.15 -10.41
CA ILE A 95 4.34 4.72 -9.06
C ILE A 95 3.99 3.74 -7.94
N ASN A 96 3.10 2.77 -8.19
CA ASN A 96 2.58 1.86 -7.16
C ASN A 96 3.29 0.50 -7.17
N MET A 97 3.73 0.03 -8.35
CA MET A 97 4.19 -1.35 -8.56
C MET A 97 5.57 -1.43 -9.21
N GLY A 98 6.07 -0.33 -9.80
CA GLY A 98 7.40 -0.21 -10.39
C GLY A 98 8.44 0.20 -9.37
#